data_AF-A0ABD4S7Q8-F1
#
_entry.id   AF-A0ABD4S7Q8-F1
#
_cell.length_a   1.000
_cell.length_b   1.000
_cell.length_c   1.000
_cell.angle_alpha   90.00
_cell.angle_beta   90.00
_cell.angle_gamma   90.00
#
_symmetry.space_group_name_H-M   'P 1'
#
loop_
_entity.id
_entity.type
_entity.pdbx_description
1 polymer ?
#
loop_
_entity_poly.entity_id
_entity_poly.type
_entity_poly.pdbx_seq_one_letter_code
_entity_poly.pdbx_strand_id
1 'polypeptide(L)'
;MTIIKNKGYKSNFNQLKKLGGKMKKILALLFCIVVVVLGVSLTIYLKKDELQNNVSKEVDGIKITVKGTRSEEVKGDSNEDGSPSESGEFFTLGEDIFIASDYEYKVVDVSVENKSDKVVKLFQTGWNAVDISEYEFENIEVAGKLDNQQVAPGESFDAQVKIPVEKALDVKEINLKYNLKDYSNLMSALNDAGNGLSIEEVQKKYPELYDDNWIKLGTVKFE
;
A
#
# COMPACT_ATOMS: atom_id res chain seq x y z
N MET A 1 -98.29 -11.17 0.98
CA MET A 1 -97.51 -10.06 1.57
C MET A 1 -96.03 -10.37 1.36
N THR A 2 -95.38 -9.58 0.52
CA THR A 2 -93.96 -9.67 0.13
C THR A 2 -93.08 -9.05 1.22
N ILE A 3 -91.82 -9.52 1.34
CA ILE A 3 -90.54 -8.75 1.50
C ILE A 3 -89.53 -9.49 2.40
N ILE A 4 -88.50 -10.12 1.81
CA ILE A 4 -87.07 -9.72 1.63
C ILE A 4 -86.13 -10.49 2.57
N LYS A 5 -85.38 -11.45 2.02
CA LYS A 5 -84.14 -11.98 2.62
C LYS A 5 -82.94 -11.24 2.03
N ASN A 6 -82.22 -10.57 2.93
CA ASN A 6 -81.05 -9.73 2.65
C ASN A 6 -79.85 -10.58 2.17
N LYS A 7 -79.42 -10.41 0.91
CA LYS A 7 -78.26 -11.09 0.29
C LYS A 7 -76.99 -10.21 0.26
N GLY A 8 -76.77 -9.40 1.29
CA GLY A 8 -75.67 -8.42 1.30
C GLY A 8 -74.30 -8.88 1.82
N TYR A 9 -74.17 -9.97 2.58
CA TYR A 9 -72.96 -10.19 3.40
C TYR A 9 -71.90 -11.16 2.87
N LYS A 10 -72.17 -11.95 1.82
CA LYS A 10 -71.22 -12.99 1.35
C LYS A 10 -70.21 -12.52 0.29
N SER A 11 -70.38 -11.33 -0.28
CA SER A 11 -69.52 -10.86 -1.39
C SER A 11 -68.16 -10.32 -0.92
N ASN A 12 -68.11 -9.61 0.22
CA ASN A 12 -66.89 -8.93 0.67
C ASN A 12 -65.83 -9.84 1.32
N PHE A 13 -66.23 -11.01 1.85
CA PHE A 13 -65.27 -11.90 2.54
C PHE A 13 -64.37 -12.70 1.58
N ASN A 14 -64.89 -13.05 0.39
CA ASN A 14 -64.12 -13.77 -0.63
C ASN A 14 -63.14 -12.87 -1.39
N GLN A 15 -63.41 -11.56 -1.49
CA GLN A 15 -62.45 -10.60 -2.05
C GLN A 15 -61.27 -10.36 -1.10
N LEU A 16 -61.52 -10.22 0.21
CA LEU A 16 -60.48 -10.04 1.22
C LEU A 16 -59.54 -11.26 1.35
N LYS A 17 -60.05 -12.51 1.24
CA LYS A 17 -59.19 -13.71 1.21
C LYS A 17 -58.31 -13.79 -0.04
N LYS A 18 -58.81 -13.39 -1.21
CA LYS A 18 -58.04 -13.35 -2.48
C LYS A 18 -56.95 -12.28 -2.45
N LEU A 19 -57.23 -11.13 -1.83
CA LEU A 19 -56.26 -10.05 -1.59
C LEU A 19 -55.18 -10.47 -0.58
N GLY A 20 -55.53 -11.16 0.50
CA GLY A 20 -54.58 -11.68 1.48
C GLY A 20 -53.61 -12.72 0.90
N GLY A 21 -54.07 -13.58 -0.01
CA GLY A 21 -53.20 -14.54 -0.72
C GLY A 21 -52.25 -13.88 -1.71
N LYS A 22 -52.70 -12.84 -2.44
CA LYS A 22 -51.83 -12.06 -3.34
C LYS A 22 -50.84 -11.19 -2.58
N MET A 23 -51.24 -10.53 -1.50
CA MET A 23 -50.34 -9.76 -0.64
C MET A 23 -49.28 -10.64 0.02
N LYS A 24 -49.62 -11.84 0.49
CA LYS A 24 -48.61 -12.78 1.03
C LYS A 24 -47.57 -13.20 -0.02
N LYS A 25 -47.97 -13.40 -1.27
CA LYS A 25 -47.04 -13.70 -2.37
C LYS A 25 -46.16 -12.50 -2.73
N ILE A 26 -46.72 -11.29 -2.75
CA ILE A 26 -45.96 -10.05 -3.01
C ILE A 26 -44.98 -9.77 -1.87
N LEU A 27 -45.39 -9.96 -0.61
CA LEU A 27 -44.54 -9.78 0.56
C LEU A 27 -43.42 -10.83 0.60
N ALA A 28 -43.70 -12.09 0.26
CA ALA A 28 -42.69 -13.13 0.13
C ALA A 28 -41.69 -12.83 -1.02
N LEU A 29 -42.17 -12.29 -2.15
CA LEU A 29 -41.30 -11.90 -3.27
C LEU A 29 -40.40 -10.72 -2.89
N LEU A 30 -40.95 -9.69 -2.22
CA LEU A 30 -40.19 -8.55 -1.71
C LEU A 30 -39.16 -8.97 -0.66
N PHE A 31 -39.51 -9.91 0.23
CA PHE A 31 -38.57 -10.45 1.22
C PHE A 31 -37.43 -11.24 0.55
N CYS A 32 -37.71 -12.05 -0.47
CA CYS A 32 -36.67 -12.72 -1.27
C CYS A 32 -35.75 -11.72 -1.99
N ILE A 33 -36.28 -10.63 -2.55
CA ILE A 33 -35.47 -9.61 -3.22
C ILE A 33 -34.57 -8.90 -2.20
N VAL A 34 -35.09 -8.54 -1.02
CA VAL A 34 -34.29 -7.88 0.03
C VAL A 34 -33.18 -8.80 0.57
N VAL A 35 -33.45 -10.10 0.76
CA VAL A 35 -32.42 -11.07 1.20
C VAL A 35 -31.36 -11.30 0.12
N VAL A 36 -31.73 -11.29 -1.17
CA VAL A 36 -30.76 -11.41 -2.27
C VAL A 36 -29.94 -10.12 -2.43
N VAL A 37 -30.55 -8.93 -2.32
CA VAL A 37 -29.83 -7.65 -2.41
C VAL A 37 -28.90 -7.45 -1.21
N LEU A 38 -29.34 -7.77 0.01
CA LEU A 38 -28.48 -7.75 1.21
C LEU A 38 -27.41 -8.83 1.16
N GLY A 39 -27.73 -10.03 0.68
CA GLY A 39 -26.77 -11.11 0.47
C GLY A 39 -25.67 -10.71 -0.50
N VAL A 40 -26.02 -10.17 -1.67
CA VAL A 40 -25.07 -9.70 -2.68
C VAL A 40 -24.28 -8.49 -2.17
N SER A 41 -24.91 -7.56 -1.45
CA SER A 41 -24.22 -6.40 -0.85
C SER A 41 -23.23 -6.84 0.24
N LEU A 42 -23.59 -7.84 1.06
CA LEU A 42 -22.73 -8.43 2.08
C LEU A 42 -21.62 -9.26 1.45
N THR A 43 -21.85 -9.98 0.34
CA THR A 43 -20.77 -10.65 -0.40
C THR A 43 -19.85 -9.66 -1.10
N ILE A 44 -20.34 -8.51 -1.56
CA ILE A 44 -19.52 -7.42 -2.13
C ILE A 44 -18.71 -6.71 -1.03
N TYR A 45 -19.30 -6.52 0.16
CA TYR A 45 -18.60 -5.98 1.33
C TYR A 45 -17.55 -6.97 1.86
N LEU A 46 -17.90 -8.24 1.99
CA LEU A 46 -16.97 -9.29 2.42
C LEU A 46 -15.91 -9.60 1.35
N LYS A 47 -16.19 -9.43 0.05
CA LYS A 47 -15.15 -9.45 -1.01
C LYS A 47 -14.26 -8.22 -1.00
N LYS A 48 -14.70 -7.11 -0.38
CA LYS A 48 -13.88 -5.90 -0.22
C LYS A 48 -12.89 -6.03 0.93
N ASP A 49 -13.18 -6.91 1.89
CA ASP A 49 -12.31 -7.16 3.05
C ASP A 49 -11.39 -8.41 2.89
N GLU A 50 -11.40 -9.09 1.74
CA GLU A 50 -10.48 -10.21 1.44
C GLU A 50 -9.57 -9.98 0.20
N LEU A 51 -9.37 -8.73 -0.24
CA LEU A 51 -8.46 -8.47 -1.35
C LEU A 51 -7.67 -7.17 -1.18
N GLN A 52 -6.55 -7.22 -0.43
CA GLN A 52 -5.39 -6.32 -0.58
C GLN A 52 -4.29 -6.81 0.40
N ASN A 53 -3.11 -7.27 -0.01
CA ASN A 53 -2.09 -6.44 -0.66
C ASN A 53 -1.00 -7.26 -1.39
N ASN A 54 -1.36 -8.18 -2.30
CA ASN A 54 -0.40 -8.58 -3.35
C ASN A 54 -0.43 -7.54 -4.47
N VAL A 55 0.03 -6.31 -4.19
CA VAL A 55 0.15 -5.29 -5.24
C VAL A 55 1.42 -5.57 -6.02
N SER A 56 1.26 -5.94 -7.28
CA SER A 56 2.35 -6.24 -8.20
C SER A 56 2.38 -5.24 -9.34
N LYS A 57 3.55 -4.66 -9.59
CA LYS A 57 3.80 -3.69 -10.66
C LYS A 57 5.11 -4.00 -11.35
N GLU A 58 5.14 -3.76 -12.65
CA GLU A 58 6.29 -4.02 -13.51
C GLU A 58 6.56 -2.80 -14.38
N VAL A 59 7.82 -2.35 -14.39
CA VAL A 59 8.33 -1.27 -15.24
C VAL A 59 9.72 -1.69 -15.71
N ASP A 60 10.01 -1.55 -17.00
CA ASP A 60 11.29 -1.92 -17.62
C ASP A 60 11.80 -3.33 -17.28
N GLY A 61 10.86 -4.27 -17.18
CA GLY A 61 11.15 -5.67 -16.84
C GLY A 61 11.48 -5.90 -15.36
N ILE A 62 11.44 -4.87 -14.50
CA ILE A 62 11.56 -5.04 -13.05
C ILE A 62 10.19 -5.09 -12.43
N LYS A 63 9.87 -6.22 -11.82
CA LYS A 63 8.60 -6.45 -11.15
C LYS A 63 8.80 -6.43 -9.64
N ILE A 64 8.02 -5.59 -8.96
CA ILE A 64 7.98 -5.53 -7.49
C ILE A 64 6.58 -5.95 -7.05
N THR A 65 6.52 -6.82 -6.05
CA THR A 65 5.28 -7.32 -5.46
C THR A 65 5.30 -7.12 -3.96
N VAL A 66 4.37 -6.34 -3.42
CA VAL A 66 4.13 -6.28 -1.97
C VAL A 66 3.57 -7.62 -1.53
N LYS A 67 4.11 -8.20 -0.46
CA LYS A 67 3.68 -9.50 0.11
C LYS A 67 2.94 -9.35 1.43
N GLY A 68 3.26 -8.31 2.19
CA GLY A 68 2.70 -8.10 3.52
C GLY A 68 3.18 -6.78 4.12
N THR A 69 2.48 -6.35 5.16
CA THR A 69 2.80 -5.16 5.94
C THR A 69 2.69 -5.47 7.43
N ARG A 70 3.50 -4.79 8.25
CA ARG A 70 3.43 -4.87 9.72
C ARG A 70 4.08 -3.63 10.35
N SER A 71 3.81 -3.42 11.64
CA SER A 71 4.52 -2.43 12.45
C SER A 71 5.52 -3.15 13.36
N GLU A 72 6.73 -2.62 13.49
CA GLU A 72 7.78 -3.11 14.40
C GLU A 72 8.24 -1.98 15.32
N GLU A 73 8.61 -2.30 16.56
CA GLU A 73 9.24 -1.32 17.44
C GLU A 73 10.63 -0.95 16.93
N VAL A 74 10.96 0.35 16.99
CA VAL A 74 12.35 0.80 16.83
C VAL A 74 13.09 0.46 18.12
N LYS A 75 14.29 -0.12 17.98
CA LYS A 75 15.19 -0.37 19.09
C LYS A 75 16.25 0.71 19.11
N GLY A 76 16.51 1.28 20.29
CA GLY A 76 17.60 2.22 20.42
C GLY A 76 18.96 1.54 20.25
N ASP A 77 19.83 2.20 19.50
CA ASP A 77 21.19 1.78 19.18
C ASP A 77 22.24 2.84 19.53
N SER A 78 21.82 3.93 20.18
CA SER A 78 22.70 5.04 20.56
C SER A 78 22.35 5.64 21.93
N ASN A 79 23.33 6.34 22.49
CA ASN A 79 23.12 7.24 23.63
C ASN A 79 22.64 8.62 23.13
N GLU A 80 22.25 9.51 24.05
CA GLU A 80 21.80 10.87 23.72
C GLU A 80 22.85 11.70 22.94
N ASP A 81 24.13 11.39 23.12
CA ASP A 81 25.24 12.03 22.40
C ASP A 81 25.57 11.37 21.04
N GLY A 82 24.79 10.37 20.63
CA GLY A 82 24.94 9.64 19.37
C GLY A 82 26.01 8.54 19.41
N SER A 83 26.68 8.33 20.54
CA SER A 83 27.62 7.21 20.66
C SER A 83 26.88 5.86 20.65
N PRO A 84 27.42 4.81 19.98
CA PRO A 84 26.75 3.52 19.86
C PRO A 84 26.45 2.85 21.21
N SER A 85 25.26 2.27 21.35
CA SER A 85 24.77 1.58 22.55
C SER A 85 23.70 0.53 22.21
N GLU A 86 23.97 -0.76 22.44
CA GLU A 86 23.03 -1.86 22.07
C GLU A 86 21.73 -1.91 22.88
N SER A 87 21.66 -1.15 23.98
CA SER A 87 20.47 -1.01 24.82
C SER A 87 20.06 0.45 24.98
N GLY A 88 20.41 1.28 24.00
CA GLY A 88 20.13 2.70 24.00
C GLY A 88 18.64 3.01 24.09
N GLU A 89 18.30 4.14 24.70
CA GLU A 89 16.96 4.73 24.58
C GLU A 89 16.79 5.48 23.25
N PHE A 90 17.92 5.88 22.65
CA PHE A 90 17.96 6.68 21.44
C PHE A 90 18.35 5.84 20.23
N PHE A 91 17.92 6.26 19.05
CA PHE A 91 18.41 5.72 17.79
C PHE A 91 18.78 6.86 16.83
N THR A 92 19.73 6.58 15.94
CA THR A 92 20.15 7.57 14.94
C THR A 92 19.34 7.38 13.66
N LEU A 93 18.82 8.48 13.12
CA LEU A 93 18.15 8.51 11.84
C LEU A 93 18.78 9.57 10.94
N GLY A 94 19.64 9.14 10.01
CA GLY A 94 20.48 10.05 9.25
C GLY A 94 21.53 10.71 10.16
N GLU A 95 21.50 12.03 10.27
CA GLU A 95 22.40 12.81 11.15
C GLU A 95 21.76 13.13 12.51
N ASP A 96 20.45 12.86 12.67
CA ASP A 96 19.67 13.21 13.85
C ASP A 96 19.56 12.05 14.86
N ILE A 97 19.30 12.38 16.12
CA ILE A 97 19.15 11.43 17.23
C ILE A 97 17.74 11.58 17.81
N PHE A 98 17.01 10.47 17.90
CA PHE A 98 15.62 10.44 18.35
C PHE A 98 15.42 9.41 19.46
N ILE A 99 14.37 9.59 20.27
CA ILE A 99 13.96 8.60 21.28
C ILE A 99 13.29 7.43 20.55
N ALA A 100 13.84 6.22 20.66
CA ALA A 100 13.37 5.04 19.93
C ALA A 100 11.91 4.69 20.28
N SER A 101 11.48 4.90 21.52
CA SER A 101 10.10 4.61 21.93
C SER A 101 9.05 5.48 21.24
N ASP A 102 9.42 6.65 20.72
CA ASP A 102 8.51 7.56 20.04
C ASP A 102 8.28 7.18 18.58
N TYR A 103 9.09 6.25 18.07
CA TYR A 103 9.05 5.78 16.69
C TYR A 103 8.65 4.31 16.58
N GLU A 104 8.15 3.95 15.41
CA GLU A 104 7.97 2.57 14.95
C GLU A 104 8.42 2.45 13.50
N TYR A 105 8.79 1.23 13.09
CA TYR A 105 8.96 0.92 11.68
C TYR A 105 7.64 0.44 11.09
N LYS A 106 7.19 1.09 10.03
CA LYS A 106 6.23 0.52 9.09
C LYS A 106 6.98 -0.34 8.09
N VAL A 107 6.84 -1.66 8.24
CA VAL A 107 7.59 -2.64 7.43
C VAL A 107 6.73 -3.17 6.31
N VAL A 108 7.26 -3.14 5.09
CA VAL A 108 6.65 -3.68 3.89
C VAL A 108 7.53 -4.81 3.34
N ASP A 109 7.02 -6.04 3.38
CA ASP A 109 7.70 -7.17 2.75
C ASP A 109 7.44 -7.13 1.25
N VAL A 110 8.51 -7.22 0.45
CA VAL A 110 8.43 -7.17 -1.02
C VAL A 110 9.18 -8.33 -1.66
N SER A 111 8.68 -8.79 -2.81
CA SER A 111 9.42 -9.60 -3.77
C SER A 111 9.85 -8.73 -4.93
N VAL A 112 11.10 -8.86 -5.36
CA VAL A 112 11.62 -8.20 -6.54
C VAL A 112 12.07 -9.26 -7.53
N GLU A 113 11.73 -9.07 -8.80
CA GLU A 113 12.05 -9.98 -9.90
C GLU A 113 12.59 -9.16 -11.08
N ASN A 114 13.76 -9.54 -11.58
CA ASN A 114 14.31 -8.98 -12.81
C ASN A 114 13.94 -9.88 -13.99
N LYS A 115 12.94 -9.46 -14.77
CA LYS A 115 12.51 -10.13 -16.00
C LYS A 115 13.12 -9.54 -17.28
N SER A 116 13.96 -8.52 -17.14
CA SER A 116 14.70 -7.99 -18.27
C SER A 116 15.79 -8.97 -18.72
N ASP A 117 16.39 -8.70 -19.88
CA ASP A 117 17.53 -9.43 -20.41
C ASP A 117 18.89 -8.87 -19.91
N LYS A 118 18.88 -7.90 -18.99
CA LYS A 118 20.08 -7.21 -18.49
C LYS A 118 20.22 -7.33 -16.98
N VAL A 119 21.44 -7.22 -16.49
CA VAL A 119 21.70 -7.02 -15.06
C VAL A 119 21.23 -5.63 -14.68
N VAL A 120 20.47 -5.51 -13.59
CA VAL A 120 20.10 -4.21 -13.02
C VAL A 120 20.75 -4.01 -11.66
N LYS A 121 21.04 -2.77 -11.29
CA LYS A 121 21.51 -2.43 -9.95
C LYS A 121 20.39 -1.68 -9.23
N LEU A 122 19.98 -2.20 -8.09
CA LEU A 122 18.93 -1.59 -7.26
C LEU A 122 19.56 -0.95 -6.02
N PHE A 123 19.01 0.17 -5.59
CA PHE A 123 19.53 1.00 -4.51
C PHE A 123 18.47 1.20 -3.45
N GLN A 124 18.87 1.18 -2.18
CA GLN A 124 17.98 1.50 -1.06
C GLN A 124 17.34 2.88 -1.21
N THR A 125 18.11 3.86 -1.66
CA THR A 125 17.65 5.24 -1.90
C THR A 125 16.66 5.38 -3.06
N GLY A 126 16.38 4.30 -3.80
CA GLY A 126 15.31 4.28 -4.79
C GLY A 126 13.91 4.25 -4.17
N TRP A 127 13.78 3.86 -2.90
CA TRP A 127 12.48 3.84 -2.21
C TRP A 127 12.04 5.23 -1.79
N ASN A 128 10.75 5.50 -1.96
CA ASN A 128 10.10 6.68 -1.43
C ASN A 128 8.72 6.30 -0.88
N ALA A 129 8.41 6.89 0.27
CA ALA A 129 7.17 6.70 1.00
C ALA A 129 6.61 8.06 1.38
N VAL A 130 5.33 8.28 1.08
CA VAL A 130 4.60 9.48 1.53
C VAL A 130 3.31 9.06 2.23
N ASP A 131 2.91 9.81 3.25
CA ASP A 131 1.60 9.62 3.86
C ASP A 131 0.47 10.23 3.00
N ILE A 132 -0.76 10.23 3.53
CA ILE A 132 -1.92 10.84 2.86
C ILE A 132 -1.89 12.38 2.82
N SER A 133 -1.05 13.01 3.66
CA SER A 133 -0.84 14.45 3.70
C SER A 133 0.31 14.91 2.80
N GLU A 134 0.90 13.98 2.04
CA GLU A 134 2.09 14.18 1.21
C GLU A 134 3.36 14.49 2.03
N TYR A 135 3.36 14.18 3.32
CA TYR A 135 4.57 14.16 4.13
C TYR A 135 5.47 13.01 3.68
N GLU A 136 6.70 13.34 3.29
CA GLU A 136 7.71 12.38 2.83
C GLU A 136 8.48 11.82 4.01
N PHE A 137 8.54 10.48 4.09
CA PHE A 137 9.34 9.79 5.09
C PHE A 137 10.77 9.63 4.56
N GLU A 138 11.73 10.10 5.35
CA GLU A 138 13.15 10.02 5.04
C GLU A 138 13.81 8.77 5.66
N ASN A 139 15.06 8.52 5.29
CA ASN A 139 15.92 7.50 5.90
C ASN A 139 15.29 6.08 5.89
N ILE A 140 14.59 5.74 4.82
CA ILE A 140 14.03 4.39 4.60
C ILE A 140 15.16 3.37 4.61
N GLU A 141 15.04 2.36 5.45
CA GLU A 141 15.96 1.25 5.57
C GLU A 141 15.48 0.06 4.75
N VAL A 142 16.42 -0.75 4.27
CA VAL A 142 16.07 -1.98 3.57
C VAL A 142 16.90 -3.15 4.06
N ALA A 143 16.21 -4.22 4.47
CA ALA A 143 16.84 -5.49 4.79
C ALA A 143 16.74 -6.46 3.60
N GLY A 144 17.85 -7.17 3.30
CA GLY A 144 17.93 -8.14 2.21
C GLY A 144 18.83 -7.70 1.05
N LYS A 145 18.61 -8.26 -0.15
CA LYS A 145 19.45 -8.03 -1.35
C LYS A 145 19.33 -6.62 -2.00
N LEU A 146 18.61 -5.69 -1.39
CA LEU A 146 18.40 -4.34 -1.94
C LEU A 146 19.45 -3.31 -1.49
N ASP A 147 20.42 -3.70 -0.66
CA ASP A 147 21.58 -2.86 -0.34
C ASP A 147 22.59 -2.88 -1.51
N ASN A 148 22.32 -2.06 -2.53
CA ASN A 148 23.25 -1.73 -3.61
C ASN A 148 23.72 -2.92 -4.47
N GLN A 149 22.96 -4.03 -4.49
CA GLN A 149 23.36 -5.24 -5.21
C GLN A 149 22.85 -5.28 -6.65
N GLN A 150 23.58 -6.03 -7.47
CA GLN A 150 23.18 -6.37 -8.83
C GLN A 150 22.19 -7.54 -8.82
N VAL A 151 21.18 -7.46 -9.68
CA VAL A 151 20.13 -8.47 -9.86
C VAL A 151 20.24 -9.00 -11.28
N ALA A 152 20.57 -10.27 -11.43
CA ALA A 152 20.77 -10.89 -12.74
C ALA A 152 19.43 -11.11 -13.48
N PRO A 153 19.44 -11.23 -14.82
CA PRO A 153 18.26 -11.64 -15.59
C PRO A 153 17.65 -12.93 -15.05
N GLY A 154 16.33 -12.91 -14.82
CA GLY A 154 15.56 -14.02 -14.26
C GLY A 154 15.72 -14.23 -12.75
N GLU A 155 16.53 -13.44 -12.06
CA GLU A 155 16.69 -13.54 -10.61
C GLU A 155 15.49 -12.92 -9.88
N SER A 156 15.14 -13.53 -8.74
CA SER A 156 14.17 -12.97 -7.80
C SER A 156 14.67 -13.12 -6.37
N PHE A 157 14.24 -12.21 -5.50
CA PHE A 157 14.54 -12.25 -4.09
C PHE A 157 13.47 -11.52 -3.29
N ASP A 158 13.49 -11.75 -1.98
CA ASP A 158 12.65 -11.06 -1.02
C ASP A 158 13.46 -10.04 -0.21
N ALA A 159 12.81 -8.94 0.15
CA ALA A 159 13.38 -7.86 0.93
C ALA A 159 12.32 -7.21 1.82
N GLN A 160 12.77 -6.42 2.79
CA GLN A 160 11.90 -5.67 3.70
C GLN A 160 12.24 -4.20 3.61
N VAL A 161 11.26 -3.37 3.27
CA VAL A 161 11.37 -1.91 3.29
C VAL A 161 10.86 -1.44 4.64
N LYS A 162 11.72 -0.83 5.46
CA LYS A 162 11.39 -0.34 6.80
C LYS A 162 11.35 1.19 6.77
N ILE A 163 10.17 1.74 7.03
CA ILE A 163 9.93 3.18 7.00
C ILE A 163 9.81 3.65 8.45
N PRO A 164 10.74 4.48 8.95
CA PRO A 164 10.65 5.04 10.29
C PRO A 164 9.52 6.06 10.36
N VAL A 165 8.66 5.94 11.36
CA VAL A 165 7.48 6.80 11.55
C VAL A 165 7.33 7.18 13.02
N GLU A 166 7.09 8.46 13.28
CA GLU A 166 6.67 8.94 14.60
C GLU A 166 5.29 8.39 14.96
N LYS A 167 5.17 7.71 16.10
CA LYS A 167 3.90 7.14 16.58
C LYS A 167 2.82 8.20 16.75
N ALA A 168 3.20 9.44 17.07
CA ALA A 168 2.28 10.57 17.23
C ALA A 168 1.51 10.92 15.95
N LEU A 169 2.02 10.52 14.77
CA LEU A 169 1.37 10.75 13.48
C LEU A 169 0.25 9.75 13.17
N ASP A 170 0.15 8.63 13.91
CA ASP A 170 -0.85 7.56 13.71
C ASP A 170 -1.03 7.14 12.24
N VAL A 171 0.10 6.89 11.55
CA VAL A 171 0.10 6.60 10.11
C VAL A 171 -0.49 5.21 9.85
N LYS A 172 -1.63 5.17 9.17
CA LYS A 172 -2.32 3.93 8.77
C LYS A 172 -2.16 3.58 7.30
N GLU A 173 -1.81 4.55 6.47
CA GLU A 173 -1.68 4.38 5.02
C GLU A 173 -0.44 5.11 4.50
N ILE A 174 0.31 4.46 3.63
CA ILE A 174 1.50 5.02 2.98
C ILE A 174 1.41 4.76 1.48
N ASN A 175 1.68 5.77 0.66
CA ASN A 175 1.90 5.59 -0.77
C ASN A 175 3.36 5.23 -1.03
N LEU A 176 3.60 4.00 -1.45
CA LEU A 176 4.94 3.48 -1.70
C LEU A 176 5.27 3.51 -3.20
N LYS A 177 6.48 3.96 -3.53
CA LYS A 177 7.04 3.91 -4.89
C LYS A 177 8.53 3.62 -4.86
N TYR A 178 9.04 3.10 -5.98
CA TYR A 178 10.45 2.80 -6.18
C TYR A 178 10.96 3.44 -7.48
N ASN A 179 12.11 4.10 -7.45
CA ASN A 179 12.75 4.73 -8.61
C ASN A 179 13.76 3.78 -9.26
N LEU A 180 13.52 3.39 -10.51
CA LEU A 180 14.44 2.62 -11.36
C LEU A 180 15.47 3.50 -12.08
N LYS A 181 15.77 4.68 -11.55
CA LYS A 181 16.74 5.62 -12.11
C LYS A 181 18.06 4.93 -12.43
N ASP A 182 18.61 5.25 -13.61
CA ASP A 182 19.87 4.66 -14.07
C ASP A 182 21.07 5.39 -13.46
N TYR A 183 21.63 4.80 -12.41
CA TYR A 183 22.81 5.33 -11.72
C TYR A 183 24.15 4.87 -12.31
N SER A 184 24.17 4.27 -13.51
CA SER A 184 25.39 3.69 -14.10
C SER A 184 26.54 4.70 -14.21
N ASN A 185 26.24 5.98 -14.43
CA ASN A 185 27.24 7.04 -14.54
C ASN A 185 27.36 7.94 -13.29
N LEU A 186 26.75 7.57 -12.15
CA LEU A 186 26.75 8.42 -10.95
C LEU A 186 28.17 8.81 -10.51
N MET A 187 29.11 7.86 -10.51
CA MET A 187 30.50 8.14 -10.12
C MET A 187 31.21 9.08 -11.10
N SER A 188 30.92 8.97 -12.39
CA SER A 188 31.45 9.88 -13.41
C SER A 188 30.91 11.29 -13.21
N ALA A 189 29.61 11.41 -12.94
CA ALA A 189 28.96 12.69 -12.64
C ALA A 189 29.50 13.35 -11.37
N LEU A 190 29.72 12.58 -10.30
CA LEU A 190 30.33 13.08 -9.06
C LEU A 190 31.77 13.54 -9.28
N ASN A 191 32.56 12.80 -10.06
CA ASN A 191 33.92 13.20 -10.40
C ASN A 191 33.94 14.49 -11.23
N ASP A 192 33.05 14.61 -12.20
CA ASP A 192 32.92 15.81 -13.03
C ASP A 192 32.49 17.04 -12.22
N ALA A 193 31.51 16.89 -11.33
CA ALA A 193 31.11 17.93 -10.38
C ALA A 193 32.27 18.33 -9.47
N GLY A 194 33.01 17.34 -8.94
CA GLY A 194 34.22 17.58 -8.14
C GLY A 194 35.35 18.28 -8.91
N ASN A 195 35.38 18.15 -10.24
CA ASN A 195 36.29 18.85 -11.14
C ASN A 195 35.76 20.22 -11.62
N GLY A 196 34.62 20.68 -11.09
CA GLY A 196 34.13 22.04 -11.27
C GLY A 196 33.04 22.22 -12.33
N LEU A 197 32.46 21.14 -12.86
CA LEU A 197 31.26 21.28 -13.70
C LEU A 197 30.08 21.75 -12.84
N SER A 198 29.29 22.68 -13.38
CA SER A 198 28.05 23.14 -12.75
C SER A 198 26.97 22.05 -12.78
N ILE A 199 25.94 22.19 -11.94
CA ILE A 199 24.79 21.28 -11.90
C ILE A 199 24.14 21.16 -13.28
N GLU A 200 23.96 22.28 -13.99
CA GLU A 200 23.35 22.29 -15.33
C GLU A 200 24.19 21.55 -16.38
N GLU A 201 25.52 21.65 -16.30
CA GLU A 201 26.43 20.94 -17.19
C GLU A 201 26.45 19.44 -16.89
N VAL A 202 26.45 19.05 -15.61
CA VAL A 202 26.34 17.65 -15.18
C VAL A 202 25.00 17.07 -15.62
N GLN A 203 23.89 17.79 -15.43
CA GLN A 203 22.55 17.39 -15.90
C GLN A 203 22.50 17.18 -17.40
N LYS A 204 23.09 18.09 -18.18
CA LYS A 204 23.14 17.98 -19.63
C LYS A 204 24.00 16.80 -20.10
N LYS A 205 25.07 16.48 -19.36
CA LYS A 205 26.01 15.42 -19.71
C LYS A 205 25.53 14.03 -19.28
N TYR A 206 24.78 13.95 -18.17
CA TYR A 206 24.27 12.72 -17.57
C TYR A 206 22.75 12.82 -17.32
N PRO A 207 21.93 13.04 -18.36
CA PRO A 207 20.49 13.25 -18.21
C PRO A 207 19.77 12.06 -17.55
N GLU A 208 20.30 10.85 -17.71
CA GLU A 208 19.76 9.62 -17.11
C GLU A 208 19.74 9.65 -15.57
N LEU A 209 20.63 10.43 -14.94
CA LEU A 209 20.66 10.61 -13.48
C LEU A 209 19.54 11.52 -12.96
N TYR A 210 18.82 12.19 -13.87
CA TYR A 210 17.76 13.13 -13.55
C TYR A 210 16.41 12.70 -14.11
N ASP A 211 16.37 11.66 -14.94
CA ASP A 211 15.13 11.07 -15.43
C ASP A 211 14.59 10.08 -14.38
N ASP A 212 13.38 10.37 -13.92
CA ASP A 212 12.72 9.62 -12.87
C ASP A 212 11.88 8.50 -13.47
N ASN A 213 12.11 7.27 -13.02
CA ASN A 213 11.43 6.09 -13.54
C ASN A 213 10.73 5.33 -12.41
N TRP A 214 9.51 5.76 -12.08
CA TRP A 214 8.81 5.30 -10.89
C TRP A 214 7.97 4.03 -11.12
N ILE A 215 8.28 2.96 -10.38
CA ILE A 215 7.32 1.89 -10.07
C ILE A 215 6.42 2.38 -8.93
N LYS A 216 5.18 2.78 -9.26
CA LYS A 216 4.17 3.21 -8.26
C LYS A 216 3.42 1.99 -7.70
N LEU A 217 3.77 1.56 -6.50
CA LEU A 217 3.09 0.45 -5.81
C LEU A 217 1.75 0.89 -5.20
N GLY A 218 1.55 2.20 -5.02
CA GLY A 218 0.30 2.77 -4.54
C GLY A 218 0.18 2.68 -3.02
N THR A 219 -1.05 2.79 -2.53
CA THR A 219 -1.33 2.85 -1.09
C THR A 219 -1.22 1.47 -0.45
N VAL A 220 -0.30 1.33 0.50
CA VAL A 220 -0.19 0.21 1.43
C VAL A 220 -0.82 0.60 2.76
N LYS A 221 -1.46 -0.37 3.44
CA LYS A 221 -2.17 -0.15 4.70
C LYS A 221 -1.50 -0.89 5.84
N PHE A 222 -1.56 -0.32 7.03
CA PHE A 222 -1.04 -0.88 8.28
C PHE A 222 -2.17 -0.96 9.30
N GLU A 223 -2.28 -2.10 9.97
CA GLU A 223 -3.23 -2.34 11.07
C GLU A 223 -2.81 -1.57 12.33
#